data_AF-A0A6B0X7E0-F1
#
_entry.id   AF-A0A6B0X7E0-F1
#
_cell.length_a   1.000
_cell.length_b   1.000
_cell.length_c   1.000
_cell.angle_alpha   90.00
_cell.angle_beta   90.00
_cell.angle_gamma   90.00
#
_symmetry.space_group_name_H-M   'P 1'
#
loop_
_entity.id
_entity.type
_entity.pdbx_description
1 polymer ?
#
loop_
_entity_poly.entity_id
_entity_poly.type
_entity_poly.pdbx_seq_one_letter_code
_entity_poly.pdbx_strand_id
1 'polypeptide(L)'
;MLGSLLLALALFASPLLADSTGEWRSYGATAASTKYAPFDQIDATNFAQLEIAWTWTSADQPILDAHPEIWTMVFEGTPLQIGDRLYVSTSLNLVVALDAASGKTIWTYDPDTWRSGTPANVGLVHRGVSYWEDGDDRRILFGTGEHRWQVPVGEGPRDHPSLAHLDLPPLGWAQRNFPIITESLLFAATQAQWDVVNNSPRGNAVEVKINPNAPYLWAFDPDDGALIGKVELPRNASGQPITYMAGGKQYIAIPTGGADQPAELVALSLP
;
A
#
# COMPACT_ATOMS: atom_id res chain seq x y z
N MET A 1 -33.49 -52.65 3.77
CA MET A 1 -33.75 -51.30 3.24
C MET A 1 -33.43 -50.31 4.35
N LEU A 2 -32.24 -49.70 4.33
CA LEU A 2 -31.84 -48.61 5.21
C LEU A 2 -31.20 -47.56 4.29
N GLY A 3 -31.95 -46.49 4.04
CA GLY A 3 -31.52 -45.39 3.17
C GLY A 3 -30.74 -44.36 3.98
N SER A 4 -29.52 -44.07 3.55
CA SER A 4 -28.67 -43.04 4.14
C SER A 4 -29.18 -41.64 3.76
N LEU A 5 -29.37 -40.80 4.77
CA LEU A 5 -29.71 -39.39 4.63
C LEU A 5 -28.41 -38.60 4.43
N LEU A 6 -28.22 -38.02 3.24
CA LEU A 6 -27.12 -37.10 2.95
C LEU A 6 -27.50 -35.70 3.41
N LEU A 7 -26.82 -35.20 4.45
CA LEU A 7 -26.92 -33.82 4.91
C LEU A 7 -26.05 -32.96 3.99
N ALA A 8 -26.67 -32.22 3.07
CA ALA A 8 -25.97 -31.24 2.25
C ALA A 8 -25.67 -29.99 3.10
N LEU A 9 -24.40 -29.77 3.42
CA LEU A 9 -23.92 -28.54 4.05
C LEU A 9 -23.96 -27.42 2.99
N ALA A 10 -24.98 -26.55 3.05
CA ALA A 10 -25.00 -25.34 2.25
C ALA A 10 -23.98 -24.35 2.83
N LEU A 11 -22.85 -24.18 2.14
CA LEU A 11 -21.94 -23.04 2.34
C LEU A 11 -22.71 -21.77 1.96
N PHE A 12 -23.25 -21.07 2.95
CA PHE A 12 -23.61 -19.68 2.77
C PHE A 12 -22.31 -18.90 2.60
N ALA A 13 -21.96 -18.59 1.35
CA ALA A 13 -21.08 -17.46 1.10
C ALA A 13 -21.79 -16.26 1.70
N SER A 14 -21.30 -15.73 2.83
CA SER A 14 -21.74 -14.44 3.31
C SER A 14 -21.57 -13.46 2.16
N PRO A 15 -22.64 -12.84 1.62
CA PRO A 15 -22.44 -11.73 0.73
C PRO A 15 -21.59 -10.74 1.52
N LEU A 16 -20.47 -10.31 0.94
CA LEU A 16 -19.73 -9.17 1.44
C LEU A 16 -20.79 -8.08 1.62
N LEU A 17 -21.17 -7.77 2.87
CA LEU A 17 -22.26 -6.85 3.15
C LEU A 17 -21.86 -5.55 2.47
N ALA A 18 -22.54 -5.24 1.36
CA ALA A 18 -22.45 -3.93 0.76
C ALA A 18 -22.91 -2.98 1.85
N ASP A 19 -22.01 -2.10 2.28
CA ASP A 19 -22.26 -1.20 3.38
C ASP A 19 -23.44 -0.29 3.01
N SER A 20 -24.62 -0.58 3.56
CA SER A 20 -25.87 0.09 3.21
C SER A 20 -25.95 1.50 3.81
N THR A 21 -25.00 1.86 4.67
CA THR A 21 -24.91 3.20 5.27
C THR A 21 -24.51 4.26 4.24
N GLY A 22 -23.82 3.85 3.16
CA GLY A 22 -23.20 4.76 2.20
C GLY A 22 -21.96 5.46 2.73
N GLU A 23 -21.40 5.00 3.86
CA GLU A 23 -20.17 5.56 4.43
C GLU A 23 -18.93 5.33 3.54
N TRP A 24 -17.98 6.27 3.60
CA TRP A 24 -16.70 6.16 2.88
C TRP A 24 -15.61 5.54 3.76
N ARG A 25 -15.72 4.25 4.05
CA ARG A 25 -14.90 3.56 5.07
C ARG A 25 -13.55 3.04 4.57
N SER A 26 -13.29 3.14 3.27
CA SER A 26 -12.04 2.74 2.64
C SER A 26 -11.60 3.78 1.60
N TYR A 27 -10.31 3.81 1.24
CA TYR A 27 -9.78 4.74 0.24
C TYR A 27 -10.61 4.78 -1.06
N GLY A 28 -11.08 3.63 -1.53
CA GLY A 28 -11.96 3.49 -2.69
C GLY A 28 -13.46 3.32 -2.37
N ALA A 29 -13.97 3.99 -1.33
CA ALA A 29 -15.29 3.83 -0.72
C ALA A 29 -15.47 2.50 0.04
N THR A 30 -15.23 1.37 -0.61
CA THR A 30 -15.32 0.01 -0.02
C THR A 30 -14.00 -0.73 -0.14
N ALA A 31 -13.85 -1.86 0.56
CA ALA A 31 -12.69 -2.75 0.42
C ALA A 31 -12.49 -3.24 -1.03
N ALA A 32 -13.56 -3.32 -1.83
CA ALA A 32 -13.50 -3.66 -3.25
C ALA A 32 -13.13 -2.46 -4.16
N SER A 33 -12.87 -1.27 -3.59
CA SER A 33 -12.56 -0.03 -4.31
C SER A 33 -13.63 0.38 -5.33
N THR A 34 -14.91 0.21 -4.99
CA THR A 34 -16.05 0.51 -5.88
C THR A 34 -16.13 1.97 -6.33
N LYS A 35 -15.60 2.92 -5.53
CA LYS A 35 -15.71 4.37 -5.77
C LYS A 35 -17.15 4.81 -6.04
N TYR A 36 -18.11 4.18 -5.35
CA TYR A 36 -19.54 4.39 -5.52
C TYR A 36 -20.17 4.77 -4.18
N ALA A 37 -21.02 5.79 -4.19
CA ALA A 37 -21.84 6.21 -3.06
C ALA A 37 -23.33 6.14 -3.47
N PRO A 38 -24.21 5.56 -2.64
CA PRO A 38 -25.62 5.32 -2.99
C PRO A 38 -26.52 6.56 -2.71
N PHE A 39 -26.01 7.77 -2.94
CA PHE A 39 -26.75 9.03 -2.73
C PHE A 39 -26.93 9.79 -4.05
N ASP A 40 -28.08 10.42 -4.23
CA ASP A 40 -28.46 11.15 -5.44
C ASP A 40 -29.01 12.56 -5.17
N GLN A 41 -28.92 13.05 -3.92
CA GLN A 41 -29.38 14.41 -3.58
C GLN A 41 -28.69 15.49 -4.43
N ILE A 42 -27.40 15.30 -4.75
CA ILE A 42 -26.66 16.15 -5.68
C ILE A 42 -26.71 15.48 -7.05
N ASP A 43 -27.32 16.15 -8.02
CA ASP A 43 -27.54 15.62 -9.37
C ASP A 43 -27.35 16.69 -10.45
N ALA A 44 -27.57 16.31 -11.71
CA ALA A 44 -27.40 17.19 -12.86
C ALA A 44 -28.33 18.42 -12.86
N THR A 45 -29.43 18.39 -12.10
CA THR A 45 -30.41 19.48 -12.04
C THR A 45 -30.03 20.56 -11.03
N ASN A 46 -29.23 20.20 -10.02
CA ASN A 46 -28.90 21.10 -8.90
C ASN A 46 -27.40 21.31 -8.66
N PHE A 47 -26.49 20.60 -9.36
CA PHE A 47 -25.04 20.71 -9.14
C PHE A 47 -24.50 22.15 -9.17
N ALA A 48 -25.04 22.99 -10.06
CA ALA A 48 -24.62 24.39 -10.18
C ALA A 48 -25.00 25.28 -8.98
N GLN A 49 -25.78 24.76 -8.03
CA GLN A 49 -26.23 25.46 -6.82
C GLN A 49 -25.34 25.16 -5.61
N LEU A 50 -24.30 24.34 -5.74
CA LEU A 50 -23.39 24.01 -4.64
C LEU A 50 -22.66 25.26 -4.13
N GLU A 51 -22.62 25.40 -2.81
CA GLU A 51 -21.86 26.40 -2.09
C GLU A 51 -20.81 25.71 -1.20
N ILE A 52 -19.76 26.45 -0.83
CA ILE A 52 -18.77 25.97 0.13
C ILE A 52 -19.44 25.93 1.50
N ALA A 53 -19.75 24.73 2.01
CA ALA A 53 -20.35 24.56 3.33
C ALA A 53 -19.39 24.89 4.48
N TRP A 54 -18.13 24.49 4.35
CA TRP A 54 -17.05 24.79 5.27
C TRP A 54 -15.69 24.59 4.60
N THR A 55 -14.65 25.18 5.19
CA THR A 55 -13.25 24.92 4.82
C THR A 55 -12.47 24.56 6.07
N TRP A 56 -11.42 23.75 5.89
CA TRP A 56 -10.49 23.41 6.94
C TRP A 56 -9.06 23.65 6.44
N THR A 57 -8.27 24.36 7.22
CA THR A 57 -6.84 24.54 6.98
C THR A 57 -6.07 23.44 7.68
N SER A 58 -5.11 22.83 6.98
CA SER A 58 -4.34 21.70 7.50
C SER A 58 -3.73 21.99 8.88
N ALA A 59 -3.75 20.98 9.75
CA ALA A 59 -3.02 20.99 11.01
C ALA A 59 -1.49 21.12 10.82
N ASP A 60 -1.01 20.96 9.58
CA ASP A 60 0.38 21.24 9.21
C ASP A 60 0.74 22.72 9.31
N GLN A 61 -0.22 23.63 9.09
CA GLN A 61 0.08 25.05 8.90
C GLN A 61 0.88 25.68 10.05
N PRO A 62 0.52 25.50 11.33
CA PRO A 62 1.31 26.03 12.44
C PRO A 62 2.73 25.45 12.51
N ILE A 63 2.92 24.19 12.08
CA ILE A 63 4.24 23.55 12.03
C ILE A 63 5.08 24.16 10.91
N LEU A 64 4.51 24.31 9.72
CA LEU A 64 5.18 24.92 8.57
C LEU A 64 5.55 26.39 8.82
N ASP A 65 4.69 27.14 9.51
CA ASP A 65 4.98 28.52 9.90
C ASP A 65 6.16 28.60 10.90
N ALA A 66 6.28 27.62 11.80
CA ALA A 66 7.35 27.55 12.80
C ALA A 66 8.66 26.94 12.25
N HIS A 67 8.58 26.14 11.17
CA HIS A 67 9.67 25.37 10.59
C HIS A 67 9.80 25.62 9.08
N PRO A 68 10.25 26.82 8.65
CA PRO A 68 10.31 27.20 7.24
C PRO A 68 11.30 26.37 6.40
N GLU A 69 12.19 25.61 7.04
CA GLU A 69 13.07 24.63 6.39
C GLU A 69 12.32 23.38 5.91
N ILE A 70 11.14 23.11 6.50
CA ILE A 70 10.29 21.99 6.13
C ILE A 70 9.35 22.44 5.02
N TRP A 71 9.30 21.65 3.96
CA TRP A 71 8.37 21.87 2.87
C TRP A 71 7.65 20.57 2.54
N THR A 72 6.39 20.72 2.11
CA THR A 72 5.50 19.62 1.72
C THR A 72 5.25 19.64 0.22
N MET A 73 4.63 18.56 -0.28
CA MET A 73 4.10 18.49 -1.63
C MET A 73 2.56 18.49 -1.61
N VAL A 74 1.94 18.04 -2.70
CA VAL A 74 0.49 18.05 -2.89
C VAL A 74 -0.22 17.29 -1.76
N PHE A 75 -1.32 17.85 -1.27
CA PHE A 75 -2.16 17.21 -0.25
C PHE A 75 -3.05 16.13 -0.91
N GLU A 76 -2.64 14.87 -0.79
CA GLU A 76 -3.31 13.69 -1.40
C GLU A 76 -4.12 12.85 -0.39
N GLY A 77 -4.38 13.39 0.80
CA GLY A 77 -5.09 12.69 1.87
C GLY A 77 -6.58 12.50 1.52
N THR A 78 -6.94 11.33 0.98
CA THR A 78 -8.36 11.00 0.77
C THR A 78 -9.02 10.77 2.13
N PRO A 79 -10.05 11.54 2.50
CA PRO A 79 -10.70 11.38 3.79
C PRO A 79 -11.50 10.08 3.85
N LEU A 80 -11.57 9.48 5.04
CA LEU A 80 -12.57 8.47 5.38
C LEU A 80 -13.72 9.12 6.13
N GLN A 81 -14.96 8.72 5.86
CA GLN A 81 -16.13 9.13 6.64
C GLN A 81 -16.66 7.92 7.40
N ILE A 82 -16.69 8.01 8.74
CA ILE A 82 -17.25 7.00 9.64
C ILE A 82 -18.16 7.72 10.62
N GLY A 83 -19.47 7.43 10.59
CA GLY A 83 -20.46 8.14 11.40
C GLY A 83 -20.47 9.65 11.14
N ASP A 84 -20.38 10.45 12.19
CA ASP A 84 -20.39 11.92 12.10
C ASP A 84 -19.00 12.53 11.86
N ARG A 85 -17.98 11.72 11.50
CA ARG A 85 -16.58 12.15 11.45
C ARG A 85 -15.93 11.92 10.11
N LEU A 86 -15.06 12.86 9.74
CA LEU A 86 -14.05 12.67 8.71
C LEU A 86 -12.69 12.41 9.35
N TYR A 87 -11.95 11.45 8.82
CA TYR A 87 -10.57 11.16 9.21
C TYR A 87 -9.65 11.38 8.02
N VAL A 88 -8.62 12.19 8.19
CA VAL A 88 -7.69 12.54 7.13
C VAL A 88 -6.26 12.55 7.66
N SER A 89 -5.33 12.01 6.87
CA SER A 89 -3.90 12.19 7.11
C SER A 89 -3.40 13.44 6.39
N THR A 90 -2.57 14.26 7.02
CA THR A 90 -2.00 15.47 6.42
C THR A 90 -0.70 15.18 5.65
N SER A 91 -0.10 16.20 5.03
CA SER A 91 1.16 16.03 4.30
C SER A 91 2.32 15.74 5.25
N LEU A 92 2.32 16.30 6.46
CA LEU A 92 3.33 16.00 7.50
C LEU A 92 3.06 14.69 8.26
N ASN A 93 2.17 13.83 7.76
CA ASN A 93 1.71 12.58 8.38
C ASN A 93 0.98 12.73 9.73
N LEU A 94 0.38 13.88 10.02
CA LEU A 94 -0.55 13.99 11.14
C LEU A 94 -1.85 13.27 10.78
N VAL A 95 -2.57 12.74 11.76
CA VAL A 95 -3.94 12.25 11.58
C VAL A 95 -4.90 13.19 12.26
N VAL A 96 -5.95 13.59 11.54
CA VAL A 96 -6.94 14.56 12.02
C VAL A 96 -8.32 13.94 11.92
N ALA A 97 -9.10 14.05 13.00
CA ALA A 97 -10.54 13.85 12.95
C ALA A 97 -11.27 15.18 12.93
N LEU A 98 -12.18 15.34 11.98
CA LEU A 98 -13.05 16.50 11.84
C LEU A 98 -14.50 16.07 12.06
N ASP A 99 -15.30 16.96 12.61
CA ASP A 99 -16.76 16.87 12.52
C ASP A 99 -17.18 17.04 11.04
N ALA A 100 -17.91 16.07 10.50
CA ALA A 100 -18.20 16.01 9.06
C ALA A 100 -19.12 17.14 8.58
N ALA A 101 -19.99 17.65 9.46
CA ALA A 101 -20.97 18.67 9.10
C ALA A 101 -20.40 20.10 9.17
N SER A 102 -19.45 20.35 10.07
CA SER A 102 -18.90 21.68 10.33
C SER A 102 -17.44 21.87 9.93
N GLY A 103 -16.69 20.80 9.68
CA GLY A 103 -15.25 20.85 9.43
C GLY A 103 -14.40 21.17 10.67
N LYS A 104 -15.01 21.23 11.86
CA LYS A 104 -14.29 21.52 13.11
C LYS A 104 -13.37 20.36 13.48
N THR A 105 -12.10 20.67 13.77
CA THR A 105 -11.18 19.69 14.35
C THR A 105 -11.69 19.18 15.70
N ILE A 106 -11.85 17.85 15.79
CA ILE A 106 -12.18 17.14 17.02
C ILE A 106 -10.88 16.79 17.75
N TRP A 107 -9.94 16.17 17.04
CA TRP A 107 -8.62 15.85 17.55
C TRP A 107 -7.59 15.79 16.43
N THR A 108 -6.33 15.92 16.82
CA THR A 108 -5.15 15.76 15.97
C THR A 108 -4.17 14.85 16.68
N TYR A 109 -3.60 13.90 15.94
CA TYR A 109 -2.50 13.05 16.38
C TYR A 109 -1.28 13.36 15.50
N ASP A 110 -0.17 13.72 16.14
CA ASP A 110 1.10 13.99 15.47
C ASP A 110 2.12 12.92 15.86
N PRO A 111 2.58 12.07 14.91
CA PRO A 111 3.66 11.11 15.15
C PRO A 111 5.06 11.75 15.15
N ASP A 112 5.18 13.07 14.99
CA ASP A 112 6.43 13.82 14.91
C ASP A 112 7.38 13.38 13.77
N THR A 113 6.89 12.63 12.77
CA THR A 113 7.73 12.09 11.67
C THR A 113 8.46 13.17 10.87
N TRP A 114 7.83 14.34 10.72
CA TRP A 114 8.35 15.49 10.01
C TRP A 114 9.65 16.05 10.63
N ARG A 115 9.92 15.76 11.91
CA ARG A 115 11.16 16.18 12.58
C ARG A 115 12.43 15.57 11.99
N SER A 116 12.29 14.49 11.23
CA SER A 116 13.40 13.87 10.51
C SER A 116 13.80 14.65 9.24
N GLY A 117 13.12 15.78 8.97
CA GLY A 117 13.30 16.61 7.79
C GLY A 117 12.51 16.09 6.58
N THR A 118 12.49 16.90 5.51
CA THR A 118 11.81 16.52 4.27
C THR A 118 12.60 15.38 3.57
N PRO A 119 11.98 14.22 3.29
CA PRO A 119 12.66 13.11 2.63
C PRO A 119 13.14 13.48 1.21
N ALA A 120 14.25 12.87 0.78
CA ALA A 120 14.89 13.15 -0.51
C ALA A 120 14.12 12.63 -1.75
N ASN A 121 12.96 11.99 -1.56
CA ASN A 121 12.10 11.51 -2.64
C ASN A 121 11.17 12.65 -3.12
N VAL A 122 9.88 12.36 -3.35
CA VAL A 122 8.83 13.35 -3.64
C VAL A 122 8.44 14.22 -2.43
N GLY A 123 9.22 14.23 -1.35
CA GLY A 123 8.96 14.98 -0.12
C GLY A 123 7.87 14.35 0.75
N LEU A 124 7.21 15.20 1.54
CA LEU A 124 6.16 14.82 2.49
C LEU A 124 4.79 14.75 1.79
N VAL A 125 4.39 13.54 1.38
CA VAL A 125 3.12 13.20 0.72
C VAL A 125 2.53 11.94 1.35
N HIS A 126 1.27 11.99 1.79
CA HIS A 126 0.54 10.85 2.34
C HIS A 126 -0.84 10.71 1.68
N ARG A 127 -1.32 9.47 1.50
CA ARG A 127 -2.51 9.16 0.68
C ARG A 127 -3.80 8.89 1.46
N GLY A 128 -3.74 8.94 2.78
CA GLY A 128 -4.90 8.70 3.63
C GLY A 128 -4.63 7.66 4.70
N VAL A 129 -5.63 7.46 5.56
CA VAL A 129 -5.63 6.46 6.62
C VAL A 129 -6.45 5.24 6.19
N SER A 130 -6.32 4.14 6.93
CA SER A 130 -7.22 2.98 6.86
C SER A 130 -8.09 2.90 8.10
N TYR A 131 -9.22 2.21 7.99
CA TYR A 131 -10.13 1.99 9.11
C TYR A 131 -10.35 0.49 9.31
N TRP A 132 -10.44 0.07 10.56
CA TRP A 132 -10.74 -1.30 10.95
C TRP A 132 -11.71 -1.31 12.12
N GLU A 133 -12.60 -2.30 12.15
CA GLU A 133 -13.49 -2.54 13.30
C GLU A 133 -13.68 -4.04 13.54
N ASP A 134 -13.88 -4.39 14.82
CA ASP A 134 -14.41 -5.68 15.26
C ASP A 134 -15.28 -5.45 16.51
N GLY A 135 -16.59 -5.57 16.36
CA GLY A 135 -17.56 -5.19 17.40
C GLY A 135 -17.42 -3.72 17.82
N ASP A 136 -17.07 -3.50 19.09
CA ASP A 136 -16.88 -2.16 19.65
C ASP A 136 -15.43 -1.64 19.51
N ASP A 137 -14.47 -2.48 19.10
CA ASP A 137 -13.09 -2.05 18.81
C ASP A 137 -13.06 -1.39 17.43
N ARG A 138 -12.62 -0.14 17.38
CA ARG A 138 -12.58 0.68 16.16
C ARG A 138 -11.25 1.41 16.10
N ARG A 139 -10.59 1.33 14.95
CA ARG A 139 -9.23 1.83 14.78
C ARG A 139 -9.09 2.63 13.50
N ILE A 140 -8.37 3.75 13.61
CA ILE A 140 -7.77 4.43 12.47
C ILE A 140 -6.32 3.96 12.40
N LEU A 141 -5.95 3.37 11.27
CA LEU A 141 -4.65 2.77 11.03
C LEU A 141 -3.86 3.65 10.05
N PHE A 142 -2.63 3.94 10.41
CA PHE A 142 -1.69 4.70 9.59
C PHE A 142 -0.26 4.33 10.02
N GLY A 143 0.73 4.61 9.16
CA GLY A 143 2.14 4.37 9.49
C GLY A 143 2.74 5.56 10.25
N THR A 144 3.26 5.33 11.46
CA THR A 144 3.91 6.35 12.29
C THR A 144 5.40 6.53 11.98
N GLY A 145 5.99 5.71 11.12
CA GLY A 145 7.44 5.65 10.92
C GLY A 145 8.19 4.93 12.04
N GLU A 146 7.53 4.53 13.13
CA GLU A 146 8.12 3.62 14.11
C GLU A 146 8.12 2.19 13.56
N HIS A 147 9.28 1.53 13.63
CA HIS A 147 9.46 0.19 13.10
C HIS A 147 9.73 -0.79 14.25
N ARG A 148 8.94 -1.87 14.31
CA ARG A 148 9.21 -3.00 15.21
C ARG A 148 10.49 -3.74 14.81
N TRP A 149 10.68 -3.89 13.50
CA TRP A 149 11.88 -4.45 12.88
C TRP A 149 12.01 -3.88 11.48
N GLN A 150 13.22 -3.97 10.92
CA GLN A 150 13.49 -3.60 9.55
C GLN A 150 14.60 -4.50 9.01
N VAL A 151 14.37 -5.09 7.83
CA VAL A 151 15.37 -5.91 7.14
C VAL A 151 15.56 -5.43 5.71
N PRO A 152 16.81 -5.36 5.22
CA PRO A 152 17.08 -5.07 3.82
C PRO A 152 16.62 -6.23 2.94
N VAL A 153 15.81 -5.94 1.91
CA VAL A 153 15.39 -6.93 0.90
C VAL A 153 16.28 -6.76 -0.33
N GLY A 154 17.16 -7.74 -0.57
CA GLY A 154 18.14 -7.74 -1.65
C GLY A 154 19.60 -7.78 -1.17
N GLU A 155 20.49 -8.19 -2.05
CA GLU A 155 21.90 -8.46 -1.72
C GLU A 155 22.79 -7.22 -1.82
N GLY A 156 22.45 -6.28 -2.71
CA GLY A 156 23.40 -5.28 -3.23
C GLY A 156 23.35 -3.92 -2.54
N PRO A 157 24.34 -3.04 -2.80
CA PRO A 157 25.47 -3.23 -3.71
C PRO A 157 26.74 -3.73 -3.00
N ARG A 158 26.65 -4.71 -2.06
CA ARG A 158 27.79 -5.15 -1.25
C ARG A 158 28.99 -5.68 -2.05
N ASP A 159 28.76 -6.20 -3.25
CA ASP A 159 29.80 -6.71 -4.15
C ASP A 159 30.45 -5.63 -5.04
N HIS A 160 30.04 -4.35 -4.92
CA HIS A 160 30.64 -3.27 -5.69
C HIS A 160 32.14 -3.14 -5.34
N PRO A 161 33.07 -2.91 -6.30
CA PRO A 161 34.51 -2.87 -6.01
C PRO A 161 34.92 -1.92 -4.88
N SER A 162 34.24 -0.77 -4.77
CA SER A 162 34.46 0.20 -3.68
C SER A 162 33.90 -0.22 -2.32
N LEU A 163 33.12 -1.30 -2.23
CA LEU A 163 32.45 -1.79 -1.02
C LEU A 163 32.83 -3.22 -0.65
N ALA A 164 33.22 -4.06 -1.62
CA ALA A 164 33.46 -5.49 -1.42
C ALA A 164 34.51 -5.79 -0.33
N HIS A 165 35.48 -4.90 -0.15
CA HIS A 165 36.51 -5.02 0.89
C HIS A 165 35.98 -4.84 2.32
N LEU A 166 34.75 -4.35 2.49
CA LEU A 166 34.12 -4.12 3.80
C LEU A 166 33.33 -5.33 4.31
N ASP A 167 33.11 -6.36 3.47
CA ASP A 167 32.34 -7.57 3.81
C ASP A 167 30.98 -7.26 4.47
N LEU A 168 30.24 -6.34 3.86
CA LEU A 168 28.99 -5.84 4.42
C LEU A 168 27.87 -6.90 4.37
N PRO A 169 26.92 -6.89 5.33
CA PRO A 169 25.70 -7.68 5.21
C PRO A 169 24.88 -7.24 3.98
N PRO A 170 23.82 -7.97 3.61
CA PRO A 170 22.89 -7.51 2.58
C PRO A 170 22.46 -6.06 2.82
N LEU A 171 22.61 -5.21 1.80
CA LEU A 171 22.30 -3.78 1.88
C LEU A 171 20.95 -3.42 1.23
N GLY A 172 20.25 -4.43 0.72
CA GLY A 172 18.94 -4.30 0.11
C GLY A 172 19.00 -4.21 -1.40
N TRP A 173 18.00 -3.55 -1.97
CA TRP A 173 17.89 -3.34 -3.40
C TRP A 173 17.31 -1.96 -3.67
N ALA A 174 17.93 -1.22 -4.59
CA ALA A 174 17.55 0.17 -4.88
C ALA A 174 16.31 0.29 -5.81
N GLN A 175 15.50 -0.76 -5.94
CA GLN A 175 14.28 -0.78 -6.74
C GLN A 175 13.09 -1.25 -5.90
N ARG A 176 11.89 -1.26 -6.48
CA ARG A 176 10.68 -1.64 -5.75
C ARG A 176 10.77 -3.09 -5.28
N ASN A 177 10.18 -3.32 -4.12
CA ASN A 177 9.83 -4.64 -3.63
C ASN A 177 8.31 -4.75 -3.62
N PHE A 178 7.81 -5.95 -3.88
CA PHE A 178 6.39 -6.22 -3.91
C PHE A 178 6.02 -7.16 -2.76
N PRO A 179 5.62 -6.62 -1.59
CA PRO A 179 5.34 -7.42 -0.40
C PRO A 179 3.91 -7.96 -0.38
N ILE A 180 3.74 -9.19 0.09
CA ILE A 180 2.44 -9.80 0.43
C ILE A 180 2.59 -10.55 1.74
N ILE A 181 1.63 -10.40 2.65
CA ILE A 181 1.62 -11.09 3.93
C ILE A 181 0.50 -12.12 3.97
N THR A 182 0.76 -13.24 4.63
CA THR A 182 -0.20 -14.27 5.01
C THR A 182 -0.22 -14.40 6.53
N GLU A 183 -1.10 -15.25 7.08
CA GLU A 183 -1.09 -15.55 8.51
C GLU A 183 0.26 -16.10 8.99
N SER A 184 1.06 -16.73 8.11
CA SER A 184 2.31 -17.39 8.50
C SER A 184 3.58 -16.66 8.09
N LEU A 185 3.57 -15.96 6.95
CA LEU A 185 4.79 -15.45 6.32
C LEU A 185 4.54 -14.12 5.62
N LEU A 186 5.54 -13.25 5.64
CA LEU A 186 5.68 -12.12 4.74
C LEU A 186 6.56 -12.53 3.55
N PHE A 187 6.04 -12.41 2.34
CA PHE A 187 6.81 -12.56 1.12
C PHE A 187 7.15 -11.19 0.52
N ALA A 188 8.31 -11.09 -0.12
CA ALA A 188 8.68 -9.92 -0.92
C ALA A 188 9.36 -10.34 -2.22
N ALA A 189 8.86 -9.89 -3.37
CA ALA A 189 9.51 -10.10 -4.66
C ALA A 189 10.28 -8.86 -5.10
N THR A 190 11.52 -9.02 -5.55
CA THR A 190 12.41 -7.92 -5.95
C THR A 190 12.20 -7.52 -7.42
N GLN A 191 12.01 -6.23 -7.68
CA GLN A 191 12.06 -5.69 -9.03
C GLN A 191 13.50 -5.64 -9.56
N ALA A 192 13.72 -5.90 -10.84
CA ALA A 192 15.05 -5.73 -11.44
C ALA A 192 15.46 -4.24 -11.52
N GLN A 193 16.77 -4.02 -11.57
CA GLN A 193 17.32 -2.74 -12.03
C GLN A 193 17.17 -2.61 -13.54
N TRP A 194 17.28 -1.38 -14.03
CA TRP A 194 17.11 -1.07 -15.43
C TRP A 194 17.95 0.12 -15.87
N ASP A 195 18.42 0.05 -17.12
CA ASP A 195 19.16 1.12 -17.78
C ASP A 195 18.28 1.74 -18.87
N VAL A 196 18.24 3.07 -18.93
CA VAL A 196 17.59 3.76 -20.07
C VAL A 196 18.47 3.61 -21.30
N VAL A 197 17.92 3.00 -22.35
CA VAL A 197 18.65 2.78 -23.61
C VAL A 197 18.21 3.73 -24.71
N ASN A 198 16.96 4.18 -24.71
CA ASN A 198 16.46 5.19 -25.65
C ASN A 198 15.37 6.06 -25.01
N ASN A 199 15.10 7.21 -25.62
CA ASN A 199 13.91 8.00 -25.36
C ASN A 199 12.84 7.71 -26.42
N SER A 200 11.59 7.68 -26.01
CA SER A 200 10.44 7.64 -26.93
C SER A 200 10.53 8.82 -27.90
N PRO A 201 10.17 8.63 -29.19
CA PRO A 201 10.14 9.73 -30.16
C PRO A 201 9.26 10.92 -29.74
N ARG A 202 8.28 10.69 -28.86
CA ARG A 202 7.38 11.72 -28.31
C ARG A 202 7.95 12.44 -27.07
N GLY A 203 9.11 12.01 -26.56
CA GLY A 203 9.79 12.62 -25.42
C GLY A 203 9.11 12.40 -24.06
N ASN A 204 8.11 11.52 -23.97
CA ASN A 204 7.29 11.31 -22.77
C ASN A 204 7.44 9.91 -22.15
N ALA A 205 8.36 9.09 -22.66
CA ALA A 205 8.65 7.75 -22.16
C ALA A 205 10.09 7.35 -22.49
N VAL A 206 10.59 6.32 -21.81
CA VAL A 206 11.92 5.76 -22.01
C VAL A 206 11.81 4.29 -22.42
N GLU A 207 12.74 3.84 -23.27
CA GLU A 207 13.01 2.42 -23.47
C GLU A 207 14.07 1.99 -22.49
N VAL A 208 13.87 0.82 -21.87
CA VAL A 208 14.69 0.34 -20.77
C VAL A 208 15.22 -1.05 -21.05
N LYS A 209 16.42 -1.34 -20.56
CA LYS A 209 17.02 -2.67 -20.55
C LYS A 209 17.08 -3.18 -19.12
N ILE A 210 16.55 -4.36 -18.86
CA ILE A 210 16.45 -4.95 -17.53
C ILE A 210 17.74 -5.67 -17.16
N ASN A 211 18.26 -5.39 -15.98
CA ASN A 211 19.41 -6.06 -15.38
C ASN A 211 18.92 -7.14 -14.38
N PRO A 212 18.96 -8.44 -14.76
CA PRO A 212 18.37 -9.53 -14.00
C PRO A 212 19.27 -9.95 -12.84
N ASN A 213 19.28 -9.17 -11.77
CA ASN A 213 20.07 -9.45 -10.59
C ASN A 213 19.17 -9.89 -9.43
N ALA A 214 19.57 -10.97 -8.77
CA ALA A 214 18.90 -11.52 -7.59
C ALA A 214 17.37 -11.64 -7.74
N PRO A 215 16.87 -12.40 -8.75
CA PRO A 215 15.45 -12.56 -9.02
C PRO A 215 14.82 -13.52 -8.00
N TYR A 216 14.68 -13.09 -6.74
CA TYR A 216 14.20 -13.95 -5.68
C TYR A 216 12.81 -13.54 -5.19
N LEU A 217 12.02 -14.55 -4.83
CA LEU A 217 10.95 -14.40 -3.85
C LEU A 217 11.56 -14.66 -2.47
N TRP A 218 11.56 -13.65 -1.62
CA TRP A 218 12.04 -13.71 -0.24
C TRP A 218 10.87 -14.03 0.70
N ALA A 219 11.13 -14.78 1.76
CA ALA A 219 10.16 -15.08 2.81
C ALA A 219 10.73 -14.71 4.19
N PHE A 220 9.95 -14.00 4.98
CA PHE A 220 10.30 -13.52 6.31
C PHE A 220 9.23 -13.89 7.33
N ASP A 221 9.66 -14.07 8.57
CA ASP A 221 8.76 -14.09 9.71
C ASP A 221 8.16 -12.69 9.90
N PRO A 222 6.83 -12.54 9.97
CA PRO A 222 6.19 -11.23 10.10
C PRO A 222 6.36 -10.59 11.48
N ASP A 223 6.66 -11.34 12.53
CA ASP A 223 6.73 -10.83 13.90
C ASP A 223 8.08 -10.19 14.24
N ASP A 224 9.16 -10.70 13.66
CA ASP A 224 10.53 -10.23 13.93
C ASP A 224 11.37 -9.92 12.69
N GLY A 225 10.87 -10.21 11.48
CA GLY A 225 11.56 -9.96 10.22
C GLY A 225 12.65 -10.98 9.90
N ALA A 226 12.79 -12.07 10.65
CA ALA A 226 13.79 -13.08 10.39
C ALA A 226 13.64 -13.69 8.99
N LEU A 227 14.74 -13.79 8.24
CA LEU A 227 14.74 -14.42 6.92
C LEU A 227 14.49 -15.93 7.07
N ILE A 228 13.37 -16.40 6.53
CA ILE A 228 13.03 -17.84 6.47
C ILE A 228 13.73 -18.49 5.28
N GLY A 229 13.81 -17.78 4.15
CA GLY A 229 14.49 -18.28 2.96
C GLY A 229 14.16 -17.48 1.71
N LYS A 230 14.65 -17.98 0.58
CA LYS A 230 14.39 -17.41 -0.74
C LYS A 230 14.25 -18.49 -1.81
N VAL A 231 13.43 -18.22 -2.81
CA VAL A 231 13.24 -19.06 -4.00
C VAL A 231 13.66 -18.26 -5.22
N GLU A 232 14.52 -18.83 -6.06
CA GLU A 232 14.91 -18.22 -7.33
C GLU A 232 13.74 -18.27 -8.32
N LEU A 233 13.46 -17.12 -8.93
CA LEU A 233 12.52 -16.93 -10.00
C LEU A 233 13.27 -16.93 -11.33
N PRO A 234 12.63 -17.32 -12.45
CA PRO A 234 13.24 -17.23 -13.78
C PRO A 234 13.71 -15.80 -14.13
N ARG A 235 13.01 -14.78 -13.61
CA ARG A 235 13.27 -13.34 -13.80
C ARG A 235 12.78 -12.56 -12.58
N ASN A 236 13.27 -11.34 -12.42
CA ASN A 236 12.77 -10.44 -11.38
C ASN A 236 11.28 -10.12 -11.58
N ALA A 237 10.61 -9.78 -10.48
CA ALA A 237 9.22 -9.37 -10.53
C ALA A 237 9.08 -8.03 -11.25
N SER A 238 8.01 -7.89 -12.04
CA SER A 238 7.61 -6.62 -12.66
C SER A 238 6.32 -6.06 -12.07
N GLY A 239 5.72 -6.76 -11.11
CA GLY A 239 4.51 -6.33 -10.43
C GLY A 239 4.21 -7.14 -9.16
N GLN A 240 3.09 -6.79 -8.54
CA GLN A 240 2.65 -7.32 -7.26
C GLN A 240 2.28 -8.81 -7.35
N PRO A 241 2.82 -9.70 -6.49
CA PRO A 241 2.38 -11.08 -6.40
C PRO A 241 1.00 -11.19 -5.74
N ILE A 242 0.31 -12.29 -6.03
CA ILE A 242 -0.89 -12.73 -5.30
C ILE A 242 -0.69 -14.13 -4.76
N THR A 243 -1.43 -14.50 -3.72
CA THR A 243 -1.58 -15.88 -3.27
C THR A 243 -3.03 -16.32 -3.36
N TYR A 244 -3.27 -17.58 -3.71
CA TYR A 244 -4.62 -18.12 -3.91
C TYR A 244 -4.64 -19.64 -3.76
N MET A 245 -5.83 -20.21 -3.57
CA MET A 245 -6.06 -21.65 -3.55
C MET A 245 -6.65 -22.12 -4.89
N ALA A 246 -6.13 -23.21 -5.45
CA ALA A 246 -6.70 -23.89 -6.60
C ALA A 246 -6.43 -25.40 -6.52
N GLY A 247 -7.42 -26.23 -6.85
CA GLY A 247 -7.24 -27.70 -6.82
C GLY A 247 -6.76 -28.25 -5.46
N GLY A 248 -7.10 -27.57 -4.36
CA GLY A 248 -6.66 -27.95 -3.00
C GLY A 248 -5.22 -27.58 -2.64
N LYS A 249 -4.50 -26.84 -3.50
CA LYS A 249 -3.14 -26.35 -3.24
C LYS A 249 -3.09 -24.83 -3.20
N GLN A 250 -2.19 -24.28 -2.39
CA GLN A 250 -1.86 -22.87 -2.39
C GLN A 250 -0.84 -22.57 -3.49
N TYR A 251 -1.04 -21.45 -4.17
CA TYR A 251 -0.14 -20.92 -5.17
C TYR A 251 0.27 -19.50 -4.80
N ILE A 252 1.46 -19.12 -5.25
CA ILE A 252 1.93 -17.74 -5.29
C ILE A 252 2.20 -17.42 -6.75
N ALA A 253 1.43 -16.52 -7.35
CA ALA A 253 1.63 -16.09 -8.74
C ALA A 253 2.29 -14.72 -8.80
N ILE A 254 3.31 -14.60 -9.65
CA ILE A 254 4.17 -13.42 -9.74
C ILE A 254 4.36 -13.05 -11.22
N PRO A 255 4.02 -11.81 -11.63
CA PRO A 255 4.42 -11.32 -12.94
C PRO A 255 5.92 -11.03 -12.95
N THR A 256 6.63 -11.57 -13.93
CA THR A 256 8.10 -11.46 -14.06
C THR A 256 8.50 -11.02 -15.46
N GLY A 257 9.68 -10.40 -15.59
CA GLY A 257 10.22 -9.95 -16.87
C GLY A 257 9.51 -8.75 -17.49
N GLY A 258 9.54 -8.63 -18.82
CA GLY A 258 9.13 -7.44 -19.58
C GLY A 258 10.30 -6.61 -20.11
N ALA A 259 9.98 -5.56 -20.89
CA ALA A 259 10.94 -4.76 -21.66
C ALA A 259 11.76 -5.61 -22.66
N ASP A 260 13.08 -5.71 -22.51
CA ASP A 260 13.95 -6.54 -23.37
C ASP A 260 13.92 -8.04 -23.01
N GLN A 261 13.11 -8.42 -22.02
CA GLN A 261 12.93 -9.80 -21.56
C GLN A 261 11.48 -10.27 -21.79
N PRO A 262 11.25 -11.58 -22.05
CA PRO A 262 9.91 -12.17 -22.04
C PRO A 262 9.13 -11.81 -20.77
N ALA A 263 7.85 -11.44 -20.94
CA ALA A 263 6.92 -11.23 -19.84
C ALA A 263 6.19 -12.54 -19.53
N GLU A 264 6.25 -12.98 -18.27
CA GLU A 264 5.72 -14.28 -17.85
C GLU A 264 4.99 -14.18 -16.50
N LEU A 265 4.00 -15.05 -16.29
CA LEU A 265 3.37 -15.25 -14.99
C LEU A 265 3.90 -16.57 -14.42
N VAL A 266 4.66 -16.47 -13.33
CA VAL A 266 5.26 -17.64 -12.66
C VAL A 266 4.41 -17.98 -11.44
N ALA A 267 3.98 -19.24 -11.34
CA ALA A 267 3.23 -19.74 -10.19
C ALA A 267 4.08 -20.75 -9.42
N LEU A 268 4.30 -20.49 -8.12
CA LEU A 268 4.99 -21.38 -7.19
C LEU A 268 3.95 -22.13 -6.35
N SER A 269 4.21 -23.40 -6.07
CA SER A 269 3.39 -24.23 -5.18
C SER A 269 4.23 -25.35 -4.58
N LEU A 270 3.79 -25.90 -3.46
CA LEU A 270 4.38 -27.13 -2.92
C LEU A 270 4.11 -28.34 -3.85
N PRO A 271 5.04 -29.32 -3.90
CA PRO A 271 4.90 -30.54 -4.70
C PRO A 271 3.58 -31.31 -4.51
#